data_AF-A0A7W1AEZ5-F1
#
_entry.id   AF-A0A7W1AEZ5-F1
#
_cell.length_a   1.000
_cell.length_b   1.000
_cell.length_c   1.000
_cell.angle_alpha   90.00
_cell.angle_beta   90.00
_cell.angle_gamma   90.00
#
_symmetry.space_group_name_H-M   'P 1'
#
loop_
_entity.id
_entity.type
_entity.pdbx_description
1 polymer ?
#
loop_
_entity_poly.entity_id
_entity_poly.type
_entity_poly.pdbx_seq_one_letter_code
_entity_poly.pdbx_strand_id
1 'polypeptide(L)' 'RGTYPAGRFVALVPVGPGRYRLDFNRARNPFCAYSSAYPCPAPWRGNAFAAAVAAGERYQGGGLAAPAPAAEVP' A
#
# COMPACT_ATOMS: atom_id res chain seq x y z
N ARG A 1 3.97 -0.94 15.39
CA ARG A 1 4.34 -1.78 14.21
C ARG A 1 3.04 -2.21 13.54
N GLY A 2 2.90 -2.06 12.23
CA GLY A 2 1.61 -2.23 11.55
C GLY A 2 1.75 -2.33 10.04
N THR A 3 0.80 -1.77 9.30
CA THR A 3 0.80 -1.71 7.84
C THR A 3 1.14 -0.31 7.36
N TYR A 4 1.48 -0.14 6.07
CA TYR A 4 1.73 1.18 5.51
C TYR A 4 0.46 2.06 5.62
N PRO A 5 0.53 3.31 6.14
CA PRO A 5 -0.65 4.10 6.48
C PRO A 5 -1.51 4.51 5.27
N ALA A 6 -0.91 4.66 4.09
CA ALA A 6 -1.67 4.99 2.87
C ALA A 6 -2.41 3.78 2.25
N GLY A 7 -2.26 2.59 2.85
CA GLY A 7 -2.90 1.36 2.39
C GLY A 7 -1.95 0.36 1.75
N ARG A 8 -2.53 -0.71 1.20
CA ARG A 8 -1.83 -1.84 0.60
C ARG A 8 -2.53 -2.27 -0.68
N PHE A 9 -1.79 -3.00 -1.51
CA PHE A 9 -2.32 -3.65 -2.69
C PHE A 9 -2.54 -5.13 -2.46
N VAL A 10 -3.64 -5.65 -2.96
CA VAL A 10 -3.96 -7.08 -2.96
C VAL A 10 -4.57 -7.40 -4.32
N ALA A 11 -4.13 -8.51 -4.91
CA ALA A 11 -4.63 -8.94 -6.21
C ALA A 11 -6.02 -9.57 -6.07
N LEU A 12 -6.91 -9.22 -7.00
CA LEU A 12 -8.17 -9.93 -7.19
C LEU A 12 -7.94 -11.12 -8.11
N VAL A 13 -8.07 -12.33 -7.57
CA VAL A 13 -7.87 -13.56 -8.35
C VAL A 13 -9.24 -14.10 -8.77
N PRO A 14 -9.56 -14.20 -10.07
CA PRO A 14 -10.85 -14.73 -10.51
C PRO A 14 -10.99 -16.20 -10.11
N VAL A 15 -12.18 -16.57 -9.62
CA VAL A 15 -12.51 -17.95 -9.21
C VAL A 15 -13.80 -18.47 -9.86
N GLY A 16 -14.31 -17.75 -10.86
CA GLY A 16 -15.50 -18.09 -11.62
C GLY A 16 -16.25 -16.84 -12.08
N PRO A 17 -17.39 -17.00 -12.76
CA PRO A 17 -18.18 -15.88 -13.28
C PRO A 17 -18.55 -14.89 -12.17
N GLY A 18 -18.10 -13.64 -12.30
CA GLY A 18 -18.39 -12.55 -11.35
C GLY A 18 -17.80 -12.72 -9.95
N ARG A 19 -16.92 -13.71 -9.71
CA ARG A 19 -16.37 -14.00 -8.38
C ARG A 19 -14.86 -13.87 -8.36
N TYR A 20 -14.37 -13.18 -7.35
CA TYR A 20 -12.95 -12.99 -7.10
C TYR A 20 -12.59 -13.42 -5.68
N ARG A 21 -11.45 -14.07 -5.54
CA ARG A 21 -10.81 -14.30 -4.26
C ARG A 21 -9.92 -13.10 -3.93
N LEU A 22 -10.18 -12.53 -2.76
CA LEU A 22 -9.40 -11.48 -2.14
C LEU A 22 -8.64 -12.10 -0.96
N ASP A 23 -7.35 -12.37 -1.13
CA ASP A 23 -6.51 -12.98 -0.08
C ASP A 23 -5.63 -11.91 0.59
N PHE A 24 -6.04 -11.45 1.76
CA PHE A 24 -5.31 -10.43 2.52
C PHE A 24 -3.94 -10.90 3.02
N ASN A 25 -3.67 -12.21 3.08
CA ASN A 25 -2.33 -12.70 3.42
C ASN A 25 -1.30 -12.33 2.35
N ARG A 26 -1.76 -12.01 1.14
CA ARG A 26 -0.94 -11.58 0.00
C ARG A 26 -0.96 -10.06 -0.20
N ALA A 27 -1.54 -9.29 0.73
CA ALA A 27 -1.52 -7.85 0.65
C ALA A 27 -0.07 -7.32 0.82
N ARG A 28 0.36 -6.45 -0.10
CA ARG A 28 1.71 -5.86 -0.16
C ARG A 28 1.70 -4.35 -0.06
N ASN A 29 2.80 -3.77 0.39
CA ASN A 29 2.99 -2.32 0.38
C ASN A 29 3.27 -1.83 -1.06
N PRO A 30 2.87 -0.58 -1.40
CA PRO A 30 3.27 0.04 -2.66
C PRO A 30 4.77 0.33 -2.66
N PHE A 31 5.41 0.39 -3.84
CA PHE A 31 6.86 0.70 -3.92
C PHE A 31 7.20 2.07 -3.32
N CYS A 32 6.27 3.03 -3.39
CA CYS A 32 6.45 4.35 -2.78
C CYS A 32 6.61 4.30 -1.24
N ALA A 33 6.23 3.20 -0.59
CA ALA A 33 6.49 2.99 0.84
C ALA A 33 8.00 2.85 1.15
N TYR A 34 8.80 2.54 0.14
CA TYR A 34 10.24 2.25 0.24
C TYR A 34 11.13 3.17 -0.58
N SER A 35 10.60 3.83 -1.62
CA SER A 35 11.37 4.73 -2.47
C SER A 35 10.52 5.90 -2.99
N SER A 36 11.03 7.12 -2.86
CA SER A 36 10.40 8.34 -3.38
C SER A 36 10.44 8.42 -4.91
N ALA A 37 11.19 7.55 -5.58
CA ALA A 37 11.23 7.47 -7.04
C ALA A 37 9.91 6.97 -7.65
N TYR A 38 9.01 6.40 -6.84
CA TYR A 38 7.73 5.89 -7.30
C TYR A 38 6.58 6.75 -6.75
N PRO A 39 5.61 7.14 -7.59
CA PRO A 39 4.44 7.89 -7.12
C PRO A 39 3.61 7.04 -6.16
N CYS A 40 3.01 7.68 -5.15
CA CYS A 40 2.06 7.02 -4.26
C CYS A 40 0.63 7.10 -4.83
N PRO A 41 0.04 5.97 -5.28
CA PRO A 41 -1.34 5.94 -5.71
C PRO A 41 -2.28 5.97 -4.50
N ALA A 42 -3.23 6.90 -4.50
CA ALA A 42 -4.27 6.97 -3.47
C ALA A 42 -5.39 5.96 -3.78
N PRO A 43 -5.81 5.13 -2.80
CA PRO A 43 -6.97 4.26 -2.98
C PRO A 43 -8.27 5.08 -3.05
N TRP A 44 -9.23 4.60 -3.84
CA TRP A 44 -10.56 5.21 -3.89
C TRP A 44 -11.33 4.96 -2.59
N ARG A 45 -12.30 5.83 -2.27
CA ARG A 45 -13.06 5.75 -1.02
C ARG A 45 -13.75 4.40 -0.79
N GLY A 46 -14.19 3.72 -1.84
CA GLY A 46 -14.82 2.40 -1.75
C GLY A 46 -13.88 1.26 -1.34
N ASN A 47 -12.56 1.48 -1.31
CA ASN A 47 -11.56 0.46 -0.96
C ASN A 47 -11.11 0.54 0.51
N ALA A 48 -11.82 1.31 1.33
CA ALA A 48 -11.59 1.37 2.77
C ALA A 48 -12.41 0.29 3.49
N PHE A 49 -11.73 -0.60 4.20
CA PHE A 49 -12.37 -1.60 5.06
C PHE A 49 -12.50 -1.04 6.48
N ALA A 50 -13.69 -1.11 7.06
CA ALA A 50 -13.91 -0.73 8.46
C ALA A 50 -13.27 -1.72 9.45
N ALA A 51 -13.09 -2.98 9.03
CA ALA A 51 -12.47 -4.01 9.82
C ALA A 51 -10.93 -3.95 9.74
N ALA A 52 -10.28 -4.24 10.87
CA ALA A 52 -8.83 -4.35 10.91
C ALA A 52 -8.34 -5.59 10.14
N VAL A 53 -7.38 -5.41 9.24
CA VAL A 53 -6.76 -6.49 8.46
C VAL A 53 -5.31 -6.68 8.92
N ALA A 54 -5.10 -7.61 9.86
CA ALA A 54 -3.78 -7.88 10.45
C ALA A 54 -2.85 -8.74 9.58
N ALA A 55 -3.40 -9.43 8.58
CA ALA A 55 -2.66 -10.30 7.66
C ALA A 55 -1.94 -9.51 6.56
N GLY A 56 -0.89 -10.09 5.97
CA GLY A 56 -0.12 -9.52 4.85
C GLY A 56 1.18 -8.85 5.27
N GLU A 57 1.77 -8.10 4.35
CA GLU A 57 3.06 -7.44 4.54
C GLU A 57 3.00 -6.40 5.67
N ARG A 58 4.03 -6.43 6.52
CA ARG A 58 4.23 -5.47 7.62
C ARG A 58 5.10 -4.32 7.16
N TYR A 59 4.77 -3.12 7.62
CA TYR A 59 5.57 -1.93 7.40
C TYR A 59 6.28 -1.53 8.69
N GLN A 60 7.60 -1.34 8.62
CA GLN A 60 8.44 -0.98 9.76
C GLN A 60 8.98 0.46 9.66
N GLY A 61 8.45 1.27 8.76
CA GLY A 61 9.06 2.54 8.36
C GLY A 61 10.15 2.28 7.33
N GLY A 62 9.90 2.61 6.07
CA GLY A 62 10.88 2.48 5.00
C GLY A 62 12.02 3.48 5.21
N GLY A 63 13.24 3.08 4.86
CA GLY A 63 14.47 3.90 4.96
C GLY A 63 14.50 5.15 4.06
N LEU A 64 13.34 5.67 3.67
CA LEU A 64 13.23 7.02 3.15
C LEU A 64 13.53 7.97 4.30
N ALA A 65 14.78 8.43 4.36
CA ALA A 65 15.08 9.68 5.02
C ALA A 65 14.08 10.72 4.52
N ALA A 66 13.56 11.55 5.42
CA ALA A 66 12.73 12.69 5.03
C ALA A 66 13.38 13.37 3.82
N PRO A 67 12.63 13.70 2.76
CA PRO A 67 13.21 14.42 1.64
C PRO A 67 13.95 15.63 2.21
N ALA A 68 15.23 15.79 1.87
CA ALA A 68 15.93 17.04 2.13
C ALA A 68 15.03 18.17 1.65
N PRO A 69 14.92 19.31 2.39
CA PRO A 69 14.08 20.42 1.97
C PRO A 69 14.37 20.68 0.50
N ALA A 70 13.30 20.69 -0.32
CA ALA A 70 13.41 20.79 -1.76
C ALA A 70 14.42 21.89 -2.07
N ALA A 71 15.60 21.51 -2.57
CA ALA A 71 16.55 22.48 -3.05
C ALA A 71 15.82 23.26 -4.14
N GLU A 72 15.67 24.56 -3.91
CA GLU A 72 15.09 25.52 -4.83
C GLU A 72 15.71 25.26 -6.20
N VAL A 73 14.89 24.76 -7.13
CA VAL A 73 15.29 24.60 -8.52
C VAL A 73 15.35 26.04 -9.08
N PRO A 74 16.50 26.49 -9.61
CA PRO A 74 16.64 27.85 -10.13
C PRO A 74 15.72 28.11 -11.32
#